data_AF-A0A927T7I2-F1
#
_entry.id   AF-A0A927T7I2-F1
#
_cell.length_a   1.000
_cell.length_b   1.000
_cell.length_c   1.000
_cell.angle_alpha   90.00
_cell.angle_beta   90.00
_cell.angle_gamma   90.00
#
_symmetry.space_group_name_H-M   'P 1'
#
loop_
_entity.id
_entity.type
_entity.pdbx_description
1 polymer ?
#
loop_
_entity_poly.entity_id
_entity_poly.type
_entity_poly.pdbx_seq_one_letter_code
_entity_poly.pdbx_strand_id
1 'polypeptide(L)' 'MTQPRGRPISENPHSKTVIVRLTAADREKLDYIAAKFGIKISDVVRQCIETMYEKAKKEE' A
#
# COMPACT_ATOMS: atom_id res chain seq x y z
N MET A 1 -25.50 15.41 -12.20
CA MET A 1 -24.78 14.16 -11.89
C MET A 1 -23.50 14.53 -11.17
N THR A 2 -23.44 14.31 -9.86
CA THR A 2 -22.34 14.78 -8.99
C THR A 2 -21.16 13.82 -9.13
N GLN A 3 -20.08 14.25 -9.79
CA GLN A 3 -18.84 13.46 -9.85
C GLN A 3 -18.31 13.25 -8.42
N PRO A 4 -18.00 12.02 -7.98
CA PRO A 4 -17.34 11.82 -6.70
C PRO A 4 -16.00 12.56 -6.76
N ARG A 5 -15.78 13.49 -5.82
CA ARG A 5 -14.51 14.20 -5.63
C ARG A 5 -13.42 13.21 -5.19
N GLY A 6 -13.02 12.32 -6.09
CA GLY A 6 -11.78 11.57 -5.99
C GLY A 6 -10.62 12.53 -6.19
N ARG A 7 -9.61 12.44 -5.32
CA ARG A 7 -8.34 13.19 -5.44
C ARG A 7 -7.83 13.05 -6.88
N PRO A 8 -7.40 14.14 -7.56
CA PRO A 8 -6.88 14.05 -8.91
C PRO A 8 -5.73 13.02 -8.95
N ILE A 9 -5.82 12.11 -9.92
CA ILE A 9 -4.78 11.11 -10.17
C ILE A 9 -3.55 11.91 -10.62
N SER A 10 -2.47 11.85 -9.84
CA SER A 10 -1.26 12.62 -10.09
C SER A 10 -0.74 12.33 -11.51
N GLU A 11 -0.52 13.36 -12.31
CA GLU A 11 -0.11 13.30 -13.72
C GLU A 11 1.37 12.90 -13.92
N ASN A 12 1.94 12.13 -13.01
CA ASN A 12 3.34 11.72 -13.08
C ASN A 12 3.41 10.38 -13.86
N PRO A 13 3.90 10.35 -15.12
CA PRO A 13 3.79 9.17 -16.00
C PRO A 13 4.58 7.94 -15.50
N HIS A 14 5.49 8.14 -14.55
CA HIS A 14 6.26 7.06 -13.92
C HIS A 14 5.66 6.55 -12.60
N SER A 15 4.55 7.13 -12.13
CA SER A 15 3.94 6.78 -10.84
C SER A 15 2.70 5.90 -11.04
N LYS A 16 2.86 4.57 -10.93
CA LYS A 16 1.72 3.65 -10.82
C LYS A 16 1.15 3.76 -9.41
N THR A 17 -0.07 4.28 -9.29
CA THR A 17 -0.77 4.41 -8.02
C THR A 17 -1.67 3.20 -7.78
N VAL A 18 -1.53 2.54 -6.64
CA VAL A 18 -2.40 1.45 -6.20
C VAL A 18 -3.25 1.97 -5.04
N ILE A 19 -4.58 1.84 -5.18
CA ILE A 19 -5.54 2.19 -4.12
C ILE A 19 -6.12 0.89 -3.57
N VAL A 20 -5.87 0.62 -2.29
CA VAL A 20 -6.38 -0.58 -1.62
C VAL A 20 -7.39 -0.15 -0.57
N ARG A 21 -8.59 -0.75 -0.59
CA ARG A 21 -9.57 -0.61 0.48
C ARG A 21 -9.20 -1.57 1.60
N LEU A 22 -9.05 -1.05 2.80
CA LEU A 22 -8.67 -1.81 3.98
C LEU A 22 -9.78 -1.70 5.03
N THR A 23 -9.92 -2.74 5.85
CA THR A 23 -10.72 -2.64 7.07
C THR A 23 -10.00 -1.77 8.10
N ALA A 24 -10.71 -1.28 9.11
CA ALA A 24 -10.09 -0.52 10.21
C ALA A 24 -8.99 -1.33 10.91
N ALA A 25 -9.24 -2.62 11.16
CA ALA A 25 -8.28 -3.51 11.80
C ALA A 25 -6.99 -3.69 10.97
N ASP A 26 -7.10 -3.78 9.64
CA ASP A 26 -5.92 -3.91 8.79
C ASP A 26 -5.15 -2.58 8.68
N ARG A 27 -5.85 -1.45 8.76
CA ARG A 27 -5.22 -0.13 8.84
C ARG A 27 -4.43 0.03 10.14
N GLU A 28 -4.96 -0.40 11.28
CA GLU A 28 -4.28 -0.36 12.57
C GLU A 28 -3.00 -1.21 12.58
N LYS A 29 -3.04 -2.41 11.97
CA LYS A 29 -1.83 -3.24 11.83
C LYS A 29 -0.75 -2.53 11.03
N LEU A 30 -1.10 -1.91 9.91
CA LEU A 30 -0.15 -1.15 9.08
C LEU A 30 0.43 0.04 9.83
N ASP A 31 -0.39 0.74 10.62
CA ASP A 31 0.04 1.89 11.42
C ASP A 31 1.00 1.45 12.53
N TYR A 32 0.68 0.37 13.23
CA TYR A 32 1.55 -0.22 14.25
C TYR A 32 2.92 -0.62 13.68
N ILE A 33 2.94 -1.29 12.52
CA ILE A 33 4.21 -1.68 11.87
C ILE A 33 5.00 -0.43 11.47
N ALA A 34 4.34 0.54 10.83
CA ALA A 34 4.97 1.80 10.45
C ALA A 34 5.59 2.53 11.66
N ALA A 35 4.86 2.64 12.77
CA ALA A 35 5.32 3.26 14.00
C ALA A 35 6.49 2.49 14.64
N LYS A 36 6.41 1.16 14.69
CA LYS A 36 7.45 0.31 15.30
C LYS A 36 8.79 0.39 14.60
N PHE A 37 8.77 0.47 13.26
CA PHE A 37 10.00 0.53 12.44
C PHE A 37 10.39 1.96 12.07
N GLY A 38 9.60 2.97 12.44
CA GLY A 38 9.86 4.38 12.10
C GLY A 38 9.78 4.67 10.60
N ILE A 39 9.03 3.86 9.84
CA ILE A 39 8.92 3.96 8.38
C ILE A 39 7.52 4.38 7.96
N LYS A 40 7.37 4.79 6.69
CA LYS A 40 6.07 5.13 6.12
C LYS A 40 5.27 3.87 5.81
N ILE A 41 3.94 3.94 5.94
CA ILE A 41 3.02 2.84 5.57
C ILE A 41 3.24 2.38 4.11
N SER A 42 3.55 3.29 3.20
CA SER A 42 3.88 2.95 1.81
C SER A 42 5.11 2.06 1.69
N ASP A 43 6.08 2.22 2.59
CA ASP A 43 7.30 1.42 2.63
C ASP A 43 7.03 0.02 3.19
N VAL A 44 6.23 -0.06 4.26
CA VAL A 44 5.71 -1.33 4.81
C VAL A 44 5.03 -2.16 3.72
N VAL A 45 4.14 -1.54 2.94
CA VAL A 45 3.42 -2.22 1.87
C VAL A 45 4.37 -2.72 0.78
N ARG A 46 5.40 -1.94 0.41
CA ARG A 46 6.41 -2.36 -0.57
C ARG A 46 7.19 -3.59 -0.09
N GLN A 47 7.65 -3.58 1.16
CA GLN A 47 8.37 -4.71 1.74
C GLN A 47 7.48 -5.97 1.83
N CYS A 48 6.20 -5.81 2.16
CA CYS A 48 5.25 -6.91 2.14
C CYS A 48 5.06 -7.51 0.73
N ILE A 49 4.99 -6.66 -0.31
CA ILE A 49 4.88 -7.12 -1.70
C ILE A 49 6.10 -7.95 -2.09
N GLU A 50 7.30 -7.46 -1.80
CA GLU A 50 8.56 -8.16 -2.09
C GLU A 50 8.63 -9.50 -1.37
N THR A 51 8.31 -9.52 -0.07
CA THR A 51 8.30 -10.74 0.74
C THR A 51 7.29 -11.77 0.21
N MET A 52 6.10 -11.34 -0.19
CA MET A 52 5.08 -12.25 -0.76
C MET A 52 5.50 -12.76 -2.13
N TYR A 53 6.13 -11.92 -2.95
CA TYR A 53 6.66 -12.32 -4.26
C TYR A 53 7.78 -13.35 -4.12
N GLU A 54 8.75 -13.13 -3.23
CA GLU A 54 9.82 -14.09 -2.97
C GLU A 54 9.30 -15.43 -2.45
N LYS A 55 8.27 -15.42 -1.60
CA LYS A 55 7.61 -16.64 -1.15
C LYS A 55 6.96 -17.39 -2.31
N ALA A 56 6.15 -16.70 -3.11
CA ALA A 56 5.49 -17.29 -4.27
C ALA A 56 6.50 -17.89 -5.27
N LYS A 57 7.62 -17.19 -5.51
CA LYS A 57 8.67 -17.64 -6.42
C LYS A 57 9.50 -18.81 -5.88
N LYS A 58 9.56 -19.00 -4.56
CA LYS A 58 10.24 -20.15 -3.92
C LYS A 58 9.36 -21.40 -3.89
N GLU A 59 8.05 -21.24 -4.03
CA GLU A 59 7.09 -22.35 -4.15
C GLU A 59 6.88 -22.82 -5.61
N GLU A 60 7.55 -22.17 -6.57
CA GLU A 60 7.60 -22.52 -8.01
C GLU A 60 8.90 -23.28 -8.33
#